data_AF-A0A2Z6E0T4-F1
#
_entry.id   AF-A0A2Z6E0T4-F1
#
_cell.length_a   1.000
_cell.length_b   1.000
_cell.length_c   1.000
_cell.angle_alpha   90.00
_cell.angle_beta   90.00
_cell.angle_gamma   90.00
#
_symmetry.space_group_name_H-M   'P 1'
#
loop_
_entity.id
_entity.type
_entity.pdbx_description
1 polymer ?
#
loop_
_entity_poly.entity_id
_entity_poly.type
_entity_poly.pdbx_seq_one_letter_code
_entity_poly.pdbx_strand_id
1 'polypeptide(L)'
;MLTQPYARRQVDVGEVAIALYAAGVSQRKAAEVMSLLLGHRYTHETISAITDQVLEAAEAFQKRPLPEEMAFVYLDGFFLKVLREGLGVERAAVYVALGVTPKGERQVLGFWLLPTENAHAWGEVLKELWERGLRRVLLLVTDGLPGIEEAIRRVYPMAGWQRCVVHMVRSSLGQVRSRDRALLAQDLKGVYMAGSRQEALGALERLREAWGARYPSLVASWWENSGALLRFHDYPQVLWPYLRSTNLMERFIRAQPAGLAFW
;
A
#
# COMPACT_ATOMS: atom_id res chain seq x y z
N MET A 1 31.20 9.34 32.19
CA MET A 1 30.46 9.40 30.91
C MET A 1 29.47 8.25 30.92
N LEU A 2 28.27 8.48 31.49
CA LEU A 2 27.30 7.43 31.81
C LEU A 2 26.08 7.58 30.90
N THR A 3 25.80 6.57 30.09
CA THR A 3 24.53 6.36 29.40
C THR A 3 23.42 6.15 30.43
N GLN A 4 22.33 6.93 30.39
CA GLN A 4 21.20 6.70 31.30
C GLN A 4 20.31 5.53 30.82
N PRO A 5 20.04 4.53 31.66
CA PRO A 5 18.99 3.54 31.44
C PRO A 5 17.64 4.09 31.94
N TYR A 6 16.55 3.82 31.19
CA TYR A 6 15.17 4.32 31.39
C TYR A 6 14.90 5.77 30.94
N ALA A 7 14.93 6.00 29.62
CA ALA A 7 14.16 7.11 29.05
C ALA A 7 12.66 6.79 29.18
N ARG A 8 11.98 7.35 30.19
CA ARG A 8 10.52 7.42 30.20
C ARG A 8 10.11 8.15 28.92
N ARG A 9 9.34 7.51 28.05
CA ARG A 9 8.79 8.15 26.85
C ARG A 9 8.00 9.36 27.32
N GLN A 10 8.50 10.57 27.10
CA GLN A 10 7.71 11.78 27.32
C GLN A 10 6.53 11.68 26.37
N VAL A 11 5.33 11.75 26.92
CA VAL A 11 4.09 11.76 26.13
C VAL A 11 4.00 13.15 25.51
N ASP A 12 4.15 13.22 24.19
CA ASP A 12 3.95 14.46 23.46
C ASP A 12 2.46 14.82 23.50
N VAL A 13 2.17 16.01 24.03
CA VAL A 13 0.81 16.56 24.15
C VAL A 13 0.12 16.61 22.79
N GLY A 14 0.88 16.93 21.74
CA GLY A 14 0.42 16.92 20.36
C GLY A 14 0.01 15.53 19.90
N GLU A 15 0.84 14.51 20.14
CA GLU A 15 0.52 13.12 19.79
C GLU A 15 -0.79 12.65 20.46
N VAL A 16 -1.03 13.02 21.72
CA VAL A 16 -2.28 12.69 22.43
C VAL A 16 -3.48 13.44 21.86
N ALA A 17 -3.34 14.73 21.58
CA ALA A 17 -4.40 15.53 20.96
C ALA A 17 -4.79 14.98 19.58
N ILE A 18 -3.80 14.63 18.77
CA ILE A 18 -3.99 14.01 17.44
C ILE A 18 -4.65 12.64 17.58
N ALA A 19 -4.22 11.81 18.53
CA ALA A 19 -4.81 10.50 18.76
C ALA A 19 -6.28 10.59 19.20
N LEU A 20 -6.61 11.51 20.10
CA LEU A 20 -8.00 11.77 20.53
C LEU A 20 -8.86 12.29 19.38
N TYR A 21 -8.32 13.21 18.57
CA TYR A 21 -9.01 13.71 17.39
C TYR A 21 -9.24 12.61 16.36
N ALA A 22 -8.22 11.83 16.02
CA ALA A 22 -8.31 10.67 15.14
C ALA A 22 -9.27 9.60 15.68
N ALA A 23 -9.47 9.57 17.00
CA ALA A 23 -10.45 8.73 17.67
C ALA A 23 -11.90 9.22 17.59
N GLY A 24 -12.15 10.35 16.91
CA GLY A 24 -13.47 10.96 16.83
C GLY A 24 -13.92 11.66 18.11
N VAL A 25 -13.01 11.88 19.07
CA VAL A 25 -13.30 12.65 20.28
C VAL A 25 -13.40 14.12 19.89
N SER A 26 -14.52 14.78 20.22
CA SER A 26 -14.67 16.20 19.93
C SER A 26 -13.55 17.00 20.60
N GLN A 27 -13.10 18.09 19.96
CA GLN A 27 -12.01 18.92 20.48
C GLN A 27 -12.28 19.41 21.92
N ARG A 28 -13.56 19.63 22.29
CA ARG A 28 -13.95 20.01 23.67
C ARG A 28 -13.74 18.86 24.63
N LYS A 29 -14.15 17.65 24.24
CA LYS A 29 -14.00 16.45 25.05
C LYS A 29 -12.53 16.03 25.18
N ALA A 30 -11.74 16.21 24.13
CA ALA A 30 -10.31 16.00 24.14
C ALA A 30 -9.61 16.97 25.12
N ALA A 31 -9.99 18.24 25.11
CA ALA A 31 -9.48 19.23 26.07
C ALA A 31 -9.80 18.86 27.53
N GLU A 32 -11.01 18.39 27.83
CA GLU A 32 -11.37 17.87 29.16
C GLU A 32 -10.50 16.69 29.57
N VAL A 33 -10.38 15.67 28.70
CA VAL A 33 -9.61 14.45 28.96
C VAL A 33 -8.14 14.77 29.18
N MET A 34 -7.54 15.60 28.32
CA MET A 34 -6.14 15.99 28.45
C MET A 34 -5.90 16.82 29.71
N SER A 35 -6.86 17.68 30.09
CA SER A 35 -6.75 18.46 31.33
C SER A 35 -6.74 17.58 32.57
N LEU A 36 -7.57 16.53 32.58
CA LEU A 36 -7.62 15.56 33.66
C LEU A 36 -6.36 14.70 33.73
N LEU A 37 -5.87 14.21 32.58
CA LEU A 37 -4.75 13.26 32.53
C LEU A 37 -3.38 13.92 32.78
N LEU A 38 -3.20 15.16 32.30
CA LEU A 38 -1.90 15.83 32.32
C LEU A 38 -1.80 16.91 33.39
N GLY A 39 -2.88 17.19 34.13
CA GLY A 39 -2.87 18.15 35.25
C GLY A 39 -2.71 19.62 34.85
N HIS A 40 -2.79 19.93 33.56
CA HIS A 40 -2.72 21.29 33.00
C HIS A 40 -4.03 21.65 32.31
N ARG A 41 -4.45 22.91 32.33
CA ARG A 41 -5.66 23.33 31.62
C ARG A 41 -5.39 23.38 30.11
N TYR A 42 -6.04 22.50 29.36
CA TYR A 42 -6.14 22.58 27.91
C TYR A 42 -7.49 23.15 27.52
N THR A 43 -7.50 24.03 26.53
CA THR A 43 -8.74 24.57 25.96
C THR A 43 -9.03 23.90 24.62
N HIS A 44 -10.29 23.95 24.19
CA HIS A 44 -10.70 23.52 22.87
C HIS A 44 -9.87 24.20 21.76
N GLU A 45 -9.57 25.49 21.91
CA GLU A 45 -8.76 26.27 20.97
C GLU A 45 -7.34 25.74 20.88
N THR A 46 -6.77 25.28 22.00
CA THR A 46 -5.44 24.64 22.03
C THR A 46 -5.44 23.34 21.25
N ILE A 47 -6.47 22.51 21.45
CA ILE A 47 -6.62 21.25 20.71
C ILE A 47 -6.83 21.53 19.23
N SER A 48 -7.67 22.51 18.89
CA SER A 48 -7.90 22.93 17.51
C SER A 48 -6.60 23.33 16.84
N ALA A 49 -5.84 24.25 17.44
CA ALA A 49 -4.57 24.71 16.88
C ALA A 49 -3.58 23.56 16.63
N ILE A 50 -3.52 22.58 17.53
CA ILE A 50 -2.67 21.38 17.36
C ILE A 50 -3.17 20.54 16.17
N THR A 51 -4.48 20.28 16.09
CA THR A 51 -5.06 19.50 14.99
C THR A 51 -4.94 20.22 13.64
N ASP A 52 -5.07 21.54 13.63
CA ASP A 52 -4.96 22.38 12.44
C ASP A 52 -3.54 22.31 11.85
N GLN A 53 -2.49 22.34 12.68
CA GLN A 53 -1.11 22.16 12.23
C GLN A 53 -0.89 20.81 11.52
N VAL A 54 -1.53 19.74 11.99
CA VAL A 54 -1.45 18.42 11.34
C VAL A 54 -2.19 18.40 10.02
N LEU A 55 -3.37 19.02 9.96
CA LEU A 55 -4.13 19.16 8.72
C LEU A 55 -3.35 19.98 7.68
N GLU A 56 -2.74 21.10 8.08
CA GLU A 56 -1.87 21.90 7.23
C GLU A 56 -0.66 21.09 6.73
N ALA A 57 -0.01 20.33 7.62
CA ALA A 57 1.11 19.47 7.24
C ALA A 57 0.67 18.35 6.27
N ALA A 58 -0.52 17.78 6.47
CA ALA A 58 -1.09 16.78 5.57
C ALA A 58 -1.41 17.37 4.19
N GLU A 59 -1.98 18.58 4.13
CA GLU A 59 -2.21 19.28 2.87
C GLU A 59 -0.90 19.63 2.15
N ALA A 60 0.09 20.15 2.89
CA ALA A 60 1.40 20.45 2.33
C ALA A 60 2.06 19.16 1.80
N PHE A 61 1.93 18.05 2.53
CA PHE A 61 2.39 16.74 2.08
C PHE A 61 1.70 16.30 0.79
N GLN A 62 0.37 16.44 0.69
CA GLN A 62 -0.38 16.06 -0.52
C GLN A 62 -0.01 16.92 -1.74
N LYS A 63 0.23 18.23 -1.55
CA LYS A 63 0.52 19.17 -2.65
C LYS A 63 2.01 19.26 -3.00
N ARG A 64 2.90 18.64 -2.23
CA ARG A 64 4.36 18.81 -2.44
C ARG A 64 4.81 18.32 -3.82
N PRO A 65 5.80 18.99 -4.43
CA PRO A 65 6.44 18.50 -5.63
C PRO A 65 7.14 17.16 -5.36
N LEU A 66 7.08 16.27 -6.33
CA LEU A 66 7.73 14.97 -6.30
C LEU A 66 9.04 15.01 -7.10
N PRO A 67 10.03 14.17 -6.74
CA PRO A 67 11.19 13.97 -7.59
C PRO A 67 10.78 13.51 -8.98
N GLU A 68 11.54 13.95 -9.98
CA GLU A 68 11.24 13.66 -11.39
C GLU A 68 11.30 12.16 -11.71
N GLU A 69 12.12 11.40 -10.99
CA GLU A 69 12.43 10.00 -11.27
C GLU A 69 12.15 9.07 -10.08
N MET A 70 11.58 7.91 -10.39
CA MET A 70 11.50 6.75 -9.49
C MET A 70 11.94 5.49 -10.24
N ALA A 71 12.68 4.61 -9.55
CA ALA A 71 12.95 3.28 -10.06
C ALA A 71 11.67 2.42 -9.98
N PHE A 72 11.05 2.37 -8.80
CA PHE A 72 9.86 1.56 -8.58
C PHE A 72 8.76 2.39 -7.94
N VAL A 73 7.51 2.18 -8.37
CA VAL A 73 6.33 2.71 -7.69
C VAL A 73 5.37 1.56 -7.43
N TYR A 74 5.08 1.32 -6.16
CA TYR A 74 4.08 0.36 -5.72
C TYR A 74 2.76 1.11 -5.50
N LEU A 75 1.70 0.63 -6.13
CA LEU A 75 0.34 1.11 -5.92
C LEU A 75 -0.44 0.01 -5.22
N ASP A 76 -1.01 0.35 -4.07
CA ASP A 76 -1.79 -0.60 -3.27
C ASP A 76 -2.95 0.10 -2.59
N GLY A 77 -4.00 -0.68 -2.33
CA GLY A 77 -5.23 -0.25 -1.69
C GLY A 77 -5.47 -1.03 -0.40
N PHE A 78 -5.97 -0.35 0.64
CA PHE A 78 -6.52 -1.03 1.80
C PHE A 78 -7.76 -0.33 2.32
N PHE A 79 -8.62 -1.07 3.01
CA PHE A 79 -9.86 -0.52 3.54
C PHE A 79 -9.69 -0.07 4.98
N LEU A 80 -10.18 1.13 5.28
CA LEU A 80 -10.37 1.64 6.64
C LEU A 80 -11.85 1.74 6.96
N LYS A 81 -12.18 1.53 8.24
CA LYS A 81 -13.47 1.93 8.79
C LYS A 81 -13.38 3.40 9.16
N VAL A 82 -14.23 4.22 8.55
CA VAL A 82 -14.28 5.67 8.77
C VAL A 82 -15.65 6.01 9.33
N LEU A 83 -15.68 6.66 10.49
CA LEU A 83 -16.91 7.21 11.05
C LEU A 83 -17.25 8.51 10.30
N ARG A 84 -18.40 8.53 9.63
CA ARG A 84 -18.96 9.73 9.01
C ARG A 84 -20.14 10.21 9.82
N GLU A 85 -20.14 11.50 10.16
CA GLU A 85 -21.24 12.13 10.90
C GLU A 85 -22.56 11.97 10.13
N GLY A 86 -23.60 11.49 10.80
CA GLY A 86 -24.93 11.23 10.22
C GLY A 86 -25.06 9.94 9.40
N LEU A 87 -23.96 9.31 8.96
CA LEU A 87 -23.96 8.10 8.13
C LEU A 87 -23.44 6.85 8.86
N GLY A 88 -22.79 7.03 10.02
CA GLY A 88 -22.23 5.93 10.80
C GLY A 88 -20.88 5.47 10.27
N VAL A 89 -20.50 4.23 10.57
CA VAL A 89 -19.20 3.67 10.20
C VAL A 89 -19.26 3.09 8.79
N GLU A 90 -18.49 3.66 7.87
CA GLU A 90 -18.37 3.21 6.47
C GLU A 90 -16.99 2.62 6.19
N ARG A 91 -16.90 1.74 5.19
CA ARG A 91 -15.62 1.25 4.68
C ARG A 91 -15.14 2.18 3.56
N ALA A 92 -14.02 2.87 3.77
CA ALA A 92 -13.37 3.70 2.76
C ALA A 92 -12.11 3.01 2.22
N ALA A 93 -11.86 3.13 0.92
CA ALA A 93 -10.62 2.65 0.32
C ALA A 93 -9.54 3.73 0.45
N VAL A 94 -8.40 3.35 1.02
CA VAL A 94 -7.17 4.13 1.08
C VAL A 94 -6.22 3.61 0.01
N TYR A 95 -5.91 4.48 -0.94
CA TYR A 95 -4.93 4.25 -1.97
C TYR A 95 -3.60 4.76 -1.49
N VAL A 96 -2.52 4.03 -1.73
CA VAL A 96 -1.16 4.45 -1.37
C VAL A 96 -0.23 4.25 -2.55
N ALA A 97 0.59 5.26 -2.82
CA ALA A 97 1.70 5.17 -3.75
C ALA A 97 3.02 5.21 -2.97
N LEU A 98 3.79 4.13 -3.02
CA LEU A 98 5.13 4.04 -2.42
C LEU A 98 6.19 4.05 -3.52
N GLY A 99 7.03 5.07 -3.54
CA GLY A 99 8.14 5.22 -4.47
C GLY A 99 9.45 4.67 -3.90
N VAL A 100 10.28 4.13 -4.78
CA VAL A 100 11.68 3.78 -4.55
C VAL A 100 12.53 4.57 -5.53
N THR A 101 13.44 5.39 -5.01
CA THR A 101 14.35 6.20 -5.83
C THR A 101 15.39 5.32 -6.53
N PRO A 102 16.10 5.84 -7.56
CA PRO A 102 17.22 5.13 -8.17
C PRO A 102 18.33 4.74 -7.18
N LYS A 103 18.43 5.42 -6.04
CA LYS A 103 19.36 5.11 -4.95
C LYS A 103 18.84 4.05 -3.97
N GLY A 104 17.62 3.55 -4.16
CA GLY A 104 16.97 2.57 -3.29
C GLY A 104 16.29 3.17 -2.06
N GLU A 105 16.19 4.50 -1.97
CA GLU A 105 15.50 5.17 -0.86
C GLU A 105 13.99 5.09 -1.05
N ARG A 106 13.25 4.93 0.04
CA ARG A 106 11.80 4.72 0.01
C ARG A 106 11.08 5.95 0.48
N GLN A 107 9.99 6.30 -0.19
CA GLN A 107 9.14 7.41 0.20
C GLN A 107 7.69 7.18 -0.20
N VAL A 108 6.77 7.60 0.67
CA VAL A 108 5.34 7.64 0.35
C VAL A 108 5.10 8.84 -0.56
N LEU A 109 4.67 8.61 -1.78
CA LEU A 109 4.41 9.67 -2.77
C LEU A 109 3.06 10.35 -2.49
N GLY A 110 2.08 9.60 -2.02
CA GLY A 110 0.76 10.10 -1.67
C GLY A 110 -0.14 9.01 -1.12
N PHE A 111 -1.26 9.45 -0.57
CA PHE A 111 -2.37 8.59 -0.19
C PHE A 111 -3.69 9.30 -0.48
N TRP A 112 -4.72 8.54 -0.84
CA TRP A 112 -6.02 9.07 -1.24
C TRP A 112 -7.14 8.25 -0.61
N LEU A 113 -8.18 8.94 -0.15
CA LEU A 113 -9.42 8.32 0.30
C LEU A 113 -10.43 8.40 -0.84
N LEU A 114 -10.66 7.27 -1.52
CA LEU A 114 -11.58 7.20 -2.65
C LEU A 114 -12.73 6.24 -2.35
N PRO A 115 -13.94 6.47 -2.91
CA PRO A 115 -15.11 5.66 -2.58
C PRO A 115 -15.00 4.19 -3.01
N THR A 116 -14.39 3.91 -4.16
CA THR A 116 -14.28 2.56 -4.71
C THR A 116 -12.96 2.35 -5.43
N GLU A 117 -12.40 1.14 -5.29
CA GLU A 117 -11.17 0.75 -5.96
C GLU A 117 -11.42 0.36 -7.43
N ASN A 118 -10.97 1.22 -8.37
CA ASN A 118 -11.09 0.95 -9.80
C ASN A 118 -9.99 1.65 -10.62
N ALA A 119 -9.83 1.25 -11.89
CA ALA A 119 -8.78 1.78 -12.78
C ALA A 119 -8.94 3.26 -13.13
N HIS A 120 -10.17 3.80 -13.15
CA HIS A 120 -10.38 5.23 -13.39
C HIS A 120 -9.81 6.06 -12.24
N ALA A 121 -10.12 5.69 -11.00
CA ALA A 121 -9.59 6.31 -9.79
C ALA A 121 -8.05 6.23 -9.73
N TRP A 122 -7.46 5.08 -10.09
CA TRP A 122 -6.01 4.98 -10.21
C TRP A 122 -5.43 5.85 -11.34
N GLY A 123 -6.16 6.02 -12.45
CA GLY A 123 -5.78 6.94 -13.52
C GLY A 123 -5.67 8.39 -13.05
N GLU A 124 -6.61 8.86 -12.24
CA GLU A 124 -6.55 10.20 -11.63
C GLU A 124 -5.37 10.32 -10.64
N VAL A 125 -5.13 9.29 -9.81
CA VAL A 125 -3.97 9.24 -8.92
C VAL A 125 -2.65 9.32 -9.71
N LEU A 126 -2.52 8.54 -10.79
CA LEU A 126 -1.34 8.55 -11.65
C LEU A 126 -1.11 9.92 -12.29
N LYS A 127 -2.19 10.56 -12.74
CA LYS A 127 -2.17 11.90 -13.33
C LYS A 127 -1.75 12.96 -12.30
N GLU A 128 -2.26 12.89 -11.07
CA GLU A 128 -1.85 13.79 -9.99
C GLU A 128 -0.36 13.64 -9.68
N LEU A 129 0.14 12.40 -9.56
CA LEU A 129 1.57 12.13 -9.37
C LEU A 129 2.42 12.77 -10.48
N TRP A 130 1.94 12.68 -11.72
CA TRP A 130 2.56 13.29 -12.89
C TRP A 130 2.56 14.83 -12.80
N GLU A 131 1.42 15.43 -12.46
CA GLU A 131 1.28 16.89 -12.27
C GLU A 131 2.18 17.42 -11.16
N ARG A 132 2.38 16.64 -10.09
CA ARG A 132 3.30 16.96 -8.99
C ARG A 132 4.78 16.81 -9.36
N GLY A 133 5.10 16.31 -10.55
CA GLY A 133 6.46 16.33 -11.10
C GLY A 133 7.08 14.96 -11.34
N LEU A 134 6.42 13.85 -10.97
CA LEU A 134 6.94 12.51 -11.26
C LEU A 134 6.80 12.22 -12.76
N ARG A 135 7.90 12.31 -13.53
CA ARG A 135 7.87 12.15 -15.00
C ARG A 135 8.40 10.80 -15.47
N ARG A 136 9.37 10.23 -14.76
CA ARG A 136 10.05 8.99 -15.17
C ARG A 136 9.87 7.94 -14.09
N VAL A 137 9.20 6.86 -14.43
CA VAL A 137 9.06 5.67 -13.59
C VAL A 137 9.55 4.49 -14.40
N LEU A 138 10.49 3.72 -13.86
CA LEU A 138 11.00 2.54 -14.56
C LEU A 138 10.00 1.38 -14.51
N LEU A 139 9.40 1.11 -13.33
CA LEU A 139 8.39 0.07 -13.18
C LEU A 139 7.32 0.44 -12.14
N LEU A 140 6.06 0.30 -12.53
CA LEU A 140 4.91 0.33 -11.63
C LEU A 140 4.47 -1.09 -11.26
N VAL A 141 4.25 -1.34 -9.96
CA VAL A 141 3.80 -2.61 -9.42
C VAL A 141 2.41 -2.42 -8.79
N THR A 142 1.41 -3.16 -9.29
CA THR A 142 0.01 -3.03 -8.83
C THR A 142 -0.64 -4.41 -8.61
N ASP A 143 -1.75 -4.49 -7.89
CA ASP A 143 -2.52 -5.72 -7.63
C ASP A 143 -3.17 -6.38 -8.87
N GLY A 144 -3.27 -5.63 -9.97
CA GLY A 144 -3.77 -6.10 -11.26
C GLY A 144 -5.27 -5.90 -11.45
N LEU A 145 -5.83 -4.79 -10.96
CA LEU A 145 -7.19 -4.36 -11.27
C LEU A 145 -7.44 -4.28 -12.79
N PRO A 146 -8.62 -4.71 -13.28
CA PRO A 146 -8.97 -4.56 -14.69
C PRO A 146 -8.83 -3.10 -15.17
N GLY A 147 -8.12 -2.88 -16.28
CA GLY A 147 -7.91 -1.55 -16.84
C GLY A 147 -6.70 -0.77 -16.30
N ILE A 148 -5.99 -1.31 -15.29
CA ILE A 148 -4.87 -0.60 -14.66
C ILE A 148 -3.67 -0.46 -15.60
N GLU A 149 -3.40 -1.46 -16.44
CA GLU A 149 -2.27 -1.40 -17.38
C GLU A 149 -2.49 -0.30 -18.42
N GLU A 150 -3.72 -0.18 -18.94
CA GLU A 150 -4.10 0.87 -19.87
C GLU A 150 -4.02 2.26 -19.23
N ALA A 151 -4.47 2.40 -17.98
CA ALA A 151 -4.36 3.63 -17.22
C ALA A 151 -2.89 4.04 -17.01
N ILE A 152 -2.02 3.08 -16.65
CA ILE A 152 -0.57 3.31 -16.51
C ILE A 152 0.03 3.74 -17.84
N ARG A 153 -0.23 3.01 -18.93
CA ARG A 153 0.33 3.33 -20.26
C ARG A 153 -0.10 4.71 -20.76
N ARG A 154 -1.30 5.18 -20.39
CA ARG A 154 -1.79 6.51 -20.75
C ARG A 154 -0.99 7.63 -20.08
N VAL A 155 -0.60 7.46 -18.82
CA VAL A 155 0.10 8.50 -18.04
C VAL A 155 1.62 8.36 -18.11
N TYR A 156 2.12 7.13 -18.00
CA TYR A 156 3.54 6.76 -17.99
C TYR A 156 3.84 5.76 -19.12
N PRO A 157 3.82 6.18 -20.40
CA PRO A 157 3.95 5.27 -21.55
C PRO A 157 5.28 4.52 -21.62
N MET A 158 6.33 5.05 -20.98
CA MET A 158 7.66 4.44 -20.93
C MET A 158 7.87 3.54 -19.72
N ALA A 159 6.95 3.52 -18.76
CA ALA A 159 7.08 2.69 -17.58
C ALA A 159 6.69 1.24 -17.88
N GLY A 160 7.47 0.30 -17.34
CA GLY A 160 7.01 -1.08 -17.25
C GLY A 160 5.84 -1.20 -16.27
N TRP A 161 4.98 -2.19 -16.49
CA TRP A 161 3.97 -2.59 -15.52
C TRP A 161 4.17 -4.04 -15.09
N GLN A 162 4.21 -4.28 -13.79
CA GLN A 162 4.24 -5.60 -13.18
C GLN A 162 3.00 -5.83 -12.33
N ARG A 163 2.39 -7.00 -12.51
CA ARG A 163 1.38 -7.49 -11.59
C ARG A 163 2.04 -8.00 -10.31
N CYS A 164 1.53 -7.59 -9.17
CA CYS A 164 2.05 -7.95 -7.86
C CYS A 164 1.89 -9.45 -7.59
N VAL A 165 3.03 -10.12 -7.36
CA VAL A 165 3.10 -11.56 -7.08
C VAL A 165 2.29 -11.93 -5.84
N VAL A 166 2.38 -11.13 -4.77
CA VAL A 166 1.69 -11.46 -3.51
C VAL A 166 0.18 -11.37 -3.66
N HIS A 167 -0.34 -10.36 -4.36
CA HIS A 167 -1.77 -10.25 -4.64
C HIS A 167 -2.25 -11.39 -5.55
N MET A 168 -1.45 -11.76 -6.56
CA MET A 168 -1.76 -12.91 -7.43
C MET A 168 -1.86 -14.21 -6.62
N VAL A 169 -0.89 -14.48 -5.75
CA VAL A 169 -0.89 -15.68 -4.90
C VAL A 169 -2.05 -15.67 -3.91
N ARG A 170 -2.30 -14.55 -3.21
CA ARG A 170 -3.42 -14.42 -2.26
C ARG A 170 -4.77 -14.67 -2.93
N SER A 171 -5.01 -14.02 -4.07
CA SER A 171 -6.23 -14.21 -4.86
C SER A 171 -6.40 -15.67 -5.25
N SER A 172 -5.33 -16.32 -5.71
CA SER A 172 -5.33 -17.73 -6.11
C SER A 172 -5.70 -18.67 -4.96
N LEU A 173 -5.10 -18.49 -3.79
CA LEU A 173 -5.38 -19.32 -2.61
C LEU A 173 -6.80 -19.09 -2.03
N GLY A 174 -7.36 -17.91 -2.24
CA GLY A 174 -8.75 -17.59 -1.89
C GLY A 174 -9.79 -18.32 -2.73
N GLN A 175 -9.44 -18.68 -3.97
CA GLN A 175 -10.35 -19.30 -4.94
C GLN A 175 -10.39 -20.85 -4.87
N VAL A 176 -9.50 -21.47 -4.09
CA VAL A 176 -9.39 -22.94 -4.01
C VAL A 176 -9.84 -23.51 -2.68
N ARG A 177 -10.08 -24.82 -2.65
CA ARG A 177 -10.52 -25.52 -1.42
C ARG A 177 -9.36 -25.57 -0.42
N SER A 178 -9.70 -25.53 0.87
CA SER A 178 -8.71 -25.48 1.96
C SER A 178 -7.64 -26.57 1.87
N ARG A 179 -8.04 -27.81 1.56
CA ARG A 179 -7.14 -28.98 1.46
C ARG A 179 -6.05 -28.86 0.39
N ASP A 180 -6.25 -28.01 -0.62
CA ASP A 180 -5.33 -27.87 -1.76
C ASP A 180 -4.40 -26.67 -1.60
N ARG A 181 -4.71 -25.75 -0.68
CA ARG A 181 -4.00 -24.47 -0.54
C ARG A 181 -2.50 -24.65 -0.33
N ALA A 182 -2.10 -25.61 0.49
CA ALA A 182 -0.68 -25.83 0.81
C ALA A 182 0.11 -26.30 -0.41
N LEU A 183 -0.38 -27.31 -1.12
CA LEU A 183 0.25 -27.84 -2.33
C LEU A 183 0.25 -26.79 -3.45
N LEU A 184 -0.88 -26.13 -3.68
CA LEU A 184 -0.96 -25.06 -4.66
C LEU A 184 0.02 -23.93 -4.34
N ALA A 185 0.12 -23.49 -3.08
CA ALA A 185 1.06 -22.45 -2.68
C ALA A 185 2.52 -22.82 -3.00
N GLN A 186 2.89 -24.09 -2.83
CA GLN A 186 4.22 -24.60 -3.20
C GLN A 186 4.45 -24.56 -4.71
N ASP A 187 3.48 -25.01 -5.50
CA ASP A 187 3.58 -25.00 -6.96
C ASP A 187 3.64 -23.57 -7.52
N LEU A 188 2.79 -22.68 -7.01
CA LEU A 188 2.82 -21.24 -7.35
C LEU A 188 4.18 -20.62 -6.98
N LYS A 189 4.76 -21.01 -5.84
CA LYS A 189 6.11 -20.59 -5.44
C LYS A 189 7.16 -21.03 -6.44
N GLY A 190 7.05 -22.23 -6.99
CA GLY A 190 7.93 -22.70 -8.07
C GLY A 190 7.95 -21.79 -9.29
N VAL A 191 6.82 -21.14 -9.61
CA VAL A 191 6.72 -20.20 -10.74
C VAL A 191 7.48 -18.90 -10.45
N TYR A 192 7.11 -18.16 -9.40
CA TYR A 192 7.68 -16.84 -9.17
C TYR A 192 9.07 -16.88 -8.52
N MET A 193 9.51 -18.02 -7.97
CA MET A 193 10.87 -18.20 -7.44
C MET A 193 11.87 -18.77 -8.44
N ALA A 194 11.44 -19.07 -9.67
CA ALA A 194 12.31 -19.61 -10.72
C ALA A 194 13.57 -18.75 -10.96
N GLY A 195 14.65 -19.40 -11.38
CA GLY A 195 15.94 -18.76 -11.65
C GLY A 195 15.97 -17.98 -12.97
N SER A 196 15.01 -18.22 -13.85
CA SER A 196 14.88 -17.53 -15.13
C SER A 196 13.41 -17.48 -15.59
N ARG A 197 13.11 -16.59 -16.54
CA ARG A 197 11.79 -16.54 -17.19
C ARG A 197 11.45 -17.87 -17.87
N GLN A 198 12.42 -18.54 -18.48
CA GLN A 198 12.20 -19.84 -19.12
C GLN A 198 11.82 -20.93 -18.11
N GLU A 199 12.53 -20.99 -16.97
CA GLU A 199 12.18 -21.91 -15.88
C GLU A 199 10.79 -21.61 -15.29
N ALA A 200 10.43 -20.33 -15.17
CA ALA A 200 9.10 -19.91 -14.71
C ALA A 200 7.99 -20.37 -15.65
N LEU A 201 8.19 -20.26 -16.97
CA LEU A 201 7.25 -20.76 -17.98
C LEU A 201 7.10 -22.28 -17.91
N GLY A 202 8.20 -23.03 -17.76
CA GLY A 202 8.14 -24.47 -17.52
C GLY A 202 7.42 -24.84 -16.21
N ALA A 203 7.56 -24.00 -15.17
CA ALA A 203 6.80 -24.18 -13.93
C ALA A 203 5.30 -23.90 -14.12
N LEU A 204 4.92 -22.94 -14.98
CA LEU A 204 3.52 -22.69 -15.35
C LEU A 204 2.90 -23.86 -16.13
N GLU A 205 3.67 -24.53 -16.99
CA GLU A 205 3.21 -25.74 -17.67
C GLU A 205 2.92 -26.87 -16.69
N ARG A 206 3.84 -27.12 -15.74
CA ARG A 206 3.62 -28.10 -14.66
C ARG A 206 2.42 -27.73 -13.78
N LEU A 207 2.24 -26.43 -13.49
CA LEU A 207 1.06 -25.93 -12.77
C LEU A 207 -0.24 -26.25 -13.55
N ARG A 208 -0.23 -26.08 -14.87
CA ARG A 208 -1.36 -26.41 -15.74
C ARG A 208 -1.66 -27.90 -15.74
N GLU A 209 -0.66 -28.76 -15.79
CA GLU A 209 -0.84 -30.21 -15.72
C GLU A 209 -1.44 -30.64 -14.38
N ALA A 210 -0.89 -30.11 -13.27
CA ALA A 210 -1.32 -30.48 -11.92
C ALA A 210 -2.72 -29.95 -11.57
N TRP A 211 -3.06 -28.73 -11.98
CA TRP A 211 -4.25 -28.03 -11.50
C TRP A 211 -5.27 -27.68 -12.57
N GLY A 212 -4.93 -27.77 -13.86
CA GLY A 212 -5.76 -27.27 -14.97
C GLY A 212 -7.12 -27.97 -15.09
N ALA A 213 -7.20 -29.26 -14.77
CA ALA A 213 -8.48 -29.99 -14.77
C ALA A 213 -9.41 -29.54 -13.62
N ARG A 214 -8.83 -29.11 -12.50
CA ARG A 214 -9.57 -28.83 -11.26
C ARG A 214 -9.85 -27.35 -11.05
N TYR A 215 -8.94 -26.49 -11.46
CA TYR A 215 -9.00 -25.03 -11.33
C TYR A 215 -8.62 -24.36 -12.66
N PRO A 216 -9.37 -24.60 -13.75
CA PRO A 216 -9.02 -24.12 -15.09
C PRO A 216 -8.91 -22.59 -15.15
N SER A 217 -9.82 -21.85 -14.52
CA SER A 217 -9.80 -20.38 -14.50
C SER A 217 -8.60 -19.80 -13.76
N LEU A 218 -8.14 -20.45 -12.69
CA LEU A 218 -6.96 -20.03 -11.94
C LEU A 218 -5.70 -20.19 -12.80
N VAL A 219 -5.54 -21.34 -13.43
CA VAL A 219 -4.41 -21.63 -14.31
C VAL A 219 -4.41 -20.69 -15.52
N ALA A 220 -5.58 -20.47 -16.14
CA ALA A 220 -5.72 -19.50 -17.23
C ALA A 220 -5.29 -18.10 -16.80
N SER A 221 -5.74 -17.63 -15.64
CA SER A 221 -5.35 -16.34 -15.09
C SER A 221 -3.84 -16.21 -14.87
N TRP A 222 -3.16 -17.25 -14.36
CA TRP A 222 -1.69 -17.25 -14.24
C TRP A 222 -0.98 -17.21 -15.59
N TRP A 223 -1.51 -17.91 -16.59
CA TRP A 223 -0.94 -17.92 -17.93
C TRP A 223 -1.08 -16.56 -18.62
N GLU A 224 -2.29 -16.00 -18.63
CA GLU A 224 -2.62 -14.68 -19.20
C GLU A 224 -1.79 -13.56 -18.55
N ASN A 225 -1.59 -13.63 -17.24
CA ASN A 225 -0.85 -12.62 -16.48
C ASN A 225 0.66 -12.89 -16.42
N SER A 226 1.15 -14.01 -16.96
CA SER A 226 2.55 -14.44 -16.81
C SER A 226 3.56 -13.38 -17.26
N GLY A 227 3.29 -12.69 -18.37
CA GLY A 227 4.17 -11.64 -18.89
C GLY A 227 4.33 -10.46 -17.92
N ALA A 228 3.22 -10.00 -17.31
CA ALA A 228 3.25 -8.93 -16.32
C ALA A 228 3.77 -9.42 -14.96
N LEU A 229 3.41 -10.63 -14.55
CA LEU A 229 3.80 -11.25 -13.28
C LEU A 229 5.32 -11.50 -13.21
N LEU A 230 5.92 -11.90 -14.33
CA LEU A 230 7.33 -12.28 -14.44
C LEU A 230 8.24 -11.14 -14.90
N ARG A 231 7.72 -9.91 -15.02
CA ARG A 231 8.49 -8.75 -15.49
C ARG A 231 9.70 -8.42 -14.61
N PHE A 232 9.73 -8.84 -13.35
CA PHE A 232 10.90 -8.69 -12.49
C PHE A 232 12.16 -9.35 -13.05
N HIS A 233 12.04 -10.38 -13.91
CA HIS A 233 13.18 -11.02 -14.57
C HIS A 233 13.91 -10.09 -15.55
N ASP A 234 13.28 -9.01 -15.98
CA ASP A 234 13.88 -8.00 -16.86
C ASP A 234 14.88 -7.09 -16.09
N TYR A 235 14.99 -7.27 -14.76
CA TYR A 235 15.84 -6.49 -13.85
C TYR A 235 16.95 -7.34 -13.21
N PRO A 236 18.02 -6.74 -12.66
CA PRO A 236 19.07 -7.46 -11.93
C PRO A 236 18.53 -8.38 -10.83
N GLN A 237 19.12 -9.58 -10.71
CA GLN A 237 18.66 -10.62 -9.78
C GLN A 237 18.62 -10.17 -8.31
N VAL A 238 19.52 -9.25 -7.92
CA VAL A 238 19.55 -8.65 -6.58
C VAL A 238 18.25 -7.89 -6.23
N LEU A 239 17.51 -7.41 -7.23
CA LEU A 239 16.25 -6.68 -7.04
C LEU A 239 15.04 -7.62 -6.95
N TRP A 240 15.13 -8.85 -7.43
CA TRP A 240 13.99 -9.76 -7.50
C TRP A 240 13.32 -10.04 -6.14
N PRO A 241 14.03 -10.20 -5.01
CA PRO A 241 13.37 -10.37 -3.71
C PRO A 241 12.46 -9.20 -3.32
N TYR A 242 12.79 -7.98 -3.76
CA TYR A 242 12.01 -6.77 -3.49
C TYR A 242 10.83 -6.62 -4.46
N LEU A 243 11.01 -6.97 -5.73
CA LEU A 243 9.96 -6.89 -6.74
C LEU A 243 8.88 -7.97 -6.59
N ARG A 244 9.23 -9.13 -6.01
CA ARG A 244 8.31 -10.25 -5.80
C ARG A 244 7.59 -10.21 -4.45
N SER A 245 7.89 -9.23 -3.59
CA SER A 245 7.38 -9.13 -2.23
C SER A 245 6.61 -7.83 -2.02
N THR A 246 5.56 -7.89 -1.20
CA THR A 246 4.83 -6.72 -0.67
C THR A 246 5.31 -6.33 0.72
N ASN A 247 6.38 -6.93 1.26
CA ASN A 247 6.86 -6.62 2.61
C ASN A 247 7.08 -5.12 2.83
N LEU A 248 7.46 -4.39 1.79
CA LEU A 248 7.61 -2.93 1.83
C LEU A 248 6.29 -2.23 2.13
N MET A 249 5.24 -2.60 1.40
CA MET A 249 3.92 -2.03 1.54
C MET A 249 3.22 -2.51 2.81
N GLU A 250 3.33 -3.79 3.13
CA GLU A 250 2.77 -4.36 4.35
C GLU A 250 3.41 -3.81 5.61
N ARG A 251 4.73 -3.60 5.64
CA ARG A 251 5.37 -2.96 6.81
C ARG A 251 4.89 -1.52 6.96
N PHE A 252 4.66 -0.80 5.87
CA PHE A 252 4.06 0.52 5.93
C PHE A 252 2.62 0.49 6.47
N ILE A 253 1.77 -0.38 5.91
CA ILE A 253 0.36 -0.51 6.32
C ILE A 253 0.27 -0.99 7.78
N ARG A 254 1.09 -1.95 8.20
CA ARG A 254 1.11 -2.48 9.58
C ARG A 254 1.80 -1.58 10.60
N ALA A 255 2.66 -0.67 10.17
CA ALA A 255 3.28 0.34 11.05
C ALA A 255 2.28 1.45 11.43
N GLN A 256 1.15 1.55 10.73
CA GLN A 256 0.02 2.32 11.23
C GLN A 256 -0.43 1.70 12.55
N PRO A 257 -0.63 2.48 13.62
CA PRO A 257 -1.00 1.94 14.92
C PRO A 257 -2.22 1.04 14.76
N ALA A 258 -2.06 -0.25 15.10
CA ALA A 258 -3.15 -1.23 15.16
C ALA A 258 -4.28 -0.85 16.15
N GLY A 259 -4.19 0.33 16.77
CA GLY A 259 -5.15 0.92 17.71
C GLY A 259 -6.16 1.90 17.12
N LEU A 260 -6.13 2.19 15.81
CA LEU A 260 -7.27 2.82 15.11
C LEU A 260 -8.25 1.79 14.53
N ALA A 261 -8.18 0.54 15.01
CA ALA A 261 -9.31 -0.37 14.97
C ALA A 261 -10.39 0.16 15.93
N PHE A 262 -11.19 1.12 15.46
CA PHE A 262 -12.53 1.26 15.97
C PHE A 262 -13.28 0.00 15.54
N TRP A 263 -13.50 -0.86 16.53
CA TRP A 263 -14.13 -2.17 16.44
C TRP A 263 -15.31 -2.21 15.47
#